data_AF-A0A8C9FCH0-F1
#
_entry.id   AF-A0A8C9FCH0-F1
#
_cell.length_a   1.000
_cell.length_b   1.000
_cell.length_c   1.000
_cell.angle_alpha   90.00
_cell.angle_beta   90.00
_cell.angle_gamma   90.00
#
_symmetry.space_group_name_H-M   'P 1'
#
loop_
_entity.id
_entity.type
_entity.pdbx_description
1 polymer ?
#
loop_
_entity_poly.entity_id
_entity_poly.type
_entity_poly.pdbx_seq_one_letter_code
_entity_poly.pdbx_strand_id
1 'polypeptide(L)'
;LWVFGSATASRRVQDGHPLLVVSAPWGGGCGAALRGGSCCVTSSSAEFPCRKHLGVTSPPRGGCSCFPITSCDSETRPASGCRRALSVRVPGAASSGHGAVCAAANSTPPGSLDLNQPGFAKEILGTKLEVKYLCSDCRNILRRPFQAQCGHRYCSYCLKKIISSGPQKCASCIQEGIYEEGVSILETSSAFPDNAARREVESLPAVCINEGCTWKGTIKEYESCHEGNCPFLLIECQACRGVIPLNEKERHSERECPERTLNCKYCKSLFYFPDIKAHDEVCPKFPLTCDGCGKKKIPREKFQDHVKNCGKCKVPCRFEVVGCAEMVENEKLPEHESKCLAEHLYMLLSFVLSLRSGSGDLKHLPALPSSQSSSPLLAANSLCPESELFKSLELLGRCDALEKKTVTFENIVCVLNREVERVSLTAEAYSRQHRLDQEQIETLSNKVRQLERSIGLKDLAMAEMEEKIRNMEASTYDGVFIWKITEFARKRQEAITGRSPAIFSPAFYTSKYGYKMCLRVYLNGDGTGRGTHLSLFFVVMKGPNDALLRWPFNQKVTLMLLDQNNREHIIDAFRPDVTSSSFQRPVTEMNIASGCPLFCPVSVMEAKNSYVRDDAIFIKAIVDLSGL
;
A
#
# COMPACT_ATOMS: atom_id res chain seq x y z
N LEU A 1 43.32 11.63 -33.51
CA LEU A 1 42.08 12.27 -34.02
C LEU A 1 40.90 11.57 -33.36
N TRP A 2 40.12 12.32 -32.57
CA TRP A 2 38.68 12.23 -32.25
C TRP A 2 38.04 10.86 -31.88
N VAL A 3 37.13 10.68 -30.92
CA VAL A 3 36.66 11.32 -29.67
C VAL A 3 35.66 10.32 -29.05
N PHE A 4 35.59 10.31 -27.72
CA PHE A 4 34.76 9.55 -26.77
C PHE A 4 33.22 9.63 -26.91
N GLY A 5 32.52 8.67 -26.29
CA GLY A 5 31.30 8.98 -25.50
C GLY A 5 30.24 7.88 -25.36
N SER A 6 30.39 6.96 -24.41
CA SER A 6 29.28 6.19 -23.82
C SER A 6 29.02 6.67 -22.39
N ALA A 7 27.79 7.08 -22.09
CA ALA A 7 27.37 7.48 -20.75
C ALA A 7 25.97 6.92 -20.43
N THR A 8 25.93 5.96 -19.52
CA THR A 8 24.76 5.63 -18.70
C THR A 8 25.16 5.78 -17.24
N ALA A 9 24.66 6.82 -16.59
CA ALA A 9 24.98 7.18 -15.21
C ALA A 9 24.01 6.47 -14.24
N SER A 10 24.56 5.56 -13.44
CA SER A 10 23.93 5.01 -12.24
C SER A 10 24.32 5.89 -11.03
N ARG A 11 23.33 6.47 -10.34
CA ARG A 11 23.55 7.28 -9.13
C ARG A 11 23.68 6.39 -7.90
N ARG A 12 24.84 6.50 -7.24
CA ARG A 12 25.14 5.98 -5.90
C ARG A 12 24.20 6.57 -4.86
N VAL A 13 23.65 5.71 -4.00
CA VAL A 13 23.14 6.05 -2.67
C VAL A 13 24.30 5.86 -1.70
N GLN A 14 24.66 6.90 -0.96
CA GLN A 14 25.61 6.83 0.15
C GLN A 14 24.80 6.73 1.45
N ASP A 15 24.86 5.56 2.08
CA ASP A 15 24.47 5.35 3.47
C ASP A 15 25.62 5.83 4.38
N GLY A 16 25.30 6.76 5.28
CA GLY A 16 26.22 7.26 6.31
C GLY A 16 25.51 7.33 7.65
N HIS A 17 25.59 6.24 8.42
CA HIS A 17 25.30 6.24 9.85
C HIS A 17 26.51 6.76 10.63
N PRO A 18 26.37 7.74 11.55
CA PRO A 18 27.35 7.96 12.59
C PRO A 18 26.98 7.17 13.85
N LEU A 19 27.92 6.35 14.29
CA LEU A 19 28.01 5.78 15.63
C LEU A 19 28.23 6.91 16.64
N LEU A 20 27.36 7.01 17.65
CA LEU A 20 27.56 7.84 18.84
C LEU A 20 27.70 6.92 20.04
N VAL A 21 28.94 6.79 20.51
CA VAL A 21 29.31 6.29 21.84
C VAL A 21 29.46 7.51 22.74
N VAL A 22 28.61 7.69 23.77
CA VAL A 22 28.96 8.43 25.01
C VAL A 22 28.08 7.95 26.17
N SER A 23 28.74 7.27 27.10
CA SER A 23 28.59 7.17 28.57
C SER A 23 27.29 7.54 29.31
N ALA A 24 26.90 6.62 30.20
CA ALA A 24 26.10 6.86 31.40
C ALA A 24 26.83 7.73 32.44
N PRO A 25 26.06 8.37 33.35
CA PRO A 25 26.38 8.21 34.77
C PRO A 25 25.15 7.93 35.65
N TRP A 26 25.47 7.52 36.87
CA TRP A 26 24.66 6.94 37.93
C TRP A 26 23.61 7.87 38.59
N GLY A 27 22.51 7.23 39.04
CA GLY A 27 22.09 7.15 40.45
C GLY A 27 21.80 8.42 41.27
N GLY A 28 20.54 8.57 41.70
CA GLY A 28 20.14 9.42 42.82
C GLY A 28 18.61 9.47 42.99
N GLY A 29 18.09 8.86 44.06
CA GLY A 29 16.66 8.71 44.33
C GLY A 29 16.03 9.77 45.25
N CYS A 30 14.78 9.47 45.65
CA CYS A 30 13.84 10.20 46.52
C CYS A 30 13.18 11.43 45.87
N GLY A 31 11.86 11.64 45.84
CA GLY A 31 10.74 11.09 46.61
C GLY A 31 9.92 12.26 47.13
N ALA A 32 8.69 12.48 46.65
CA ALA A 32 7.60 13.15 47.38
C ALA A 32 6.30 13.17 46.56
N ALA A 33 5.24 12.69 47.19
CA ALA A 33 3.86 12.77 46.74
C ALA A 33 3.22 14.11 47.14
N LEU A 34 2.20 14.56 46.40
CA LEU A 34 0.81 14.72 46.86
C LEU A 34 0.02 15.72 45.99
N ARG A 35 -1.10 15.19 45.46
CA ARG A 35 -2.46 15.74 45.38
C ARG A 35 -2.67 17.24 45.13
N GLY A 36 -3.48 17.50 44.09
CA GLY A 36 -4.81 18.06 44.33
C GLY A 36 -5.18 19.32 43.54
N GLY A 37 -6.37 19.28 42.92
CA GLY A 37 -7.26 20.44 42.91
C GLY A 37 -7.44 21.16 41.58
N SER A 38 -8.52 20.80 40.88
CA SER A 38 -9.17 21.62 39.85
C SER A 38 -9.54 23.02 40.36
N CYS A 39 -9.45 24.03 39.49
CA CYS A 39 -10.61 24.75 38.93
C CYS A 39 -10.24 26.15 38.40
N CYS A 40 -10.80 26.42 37.21
CA CYS A 40 -11.31 27.70 36.71
C CYS A 40 -10.32 28.86 36.48
N VAL A 41 -10.50 29.54 35.34
CA VAL A 41 -10.92 30.96 35.27
C VAL A 41 -11.07 31.37 33.79
N THR A 42 -12.33 31.68 33.45
CA THR A 42 -12.83 32.75 32.57
C THR A 42 -12.28 32.97 31.16
N SER A 43 -13.19 33.11 30.20
CA SER A 43 -13.26 34.36 29.45
C SER A 43 -14.66 34.61 28.88
N SER A 44 -14.97 35.90 28.88
CA SER A 44 -16.23 36.60 28.67
C SER A 44 -16.49 36.93 27.20
N SER A 45 -17.76 36.73 26.80
CA SER A 45 -18.61 37.57 25.92
C SER A 45 -18.01 38.40 24.77
N ALA A 46 -18.54 38.18 23.55
CA ALA A 46 -18.96 39.24 22.63
C ALA A 46 -20.03 38.74 21.62
N GLU A 47 -21.09 39.52 21.48
CA GLU A 47 -22.33 39.37 20.69
C GLU A 47 -22.12 39.61 19.17
N PHE A 48 -22.89 39.02 18.23
CA PHE A 48 -24.14 39.50 17.56
C PHE A 48 -24.34 38.64 16.26
N PRO A 49 -25.47 38.68 15.53
CA PRO A 49 -26.85 38.34 15.90
C PRO A 49 -27.52 37.29 14.97
N CYS A 50 -28.62 36.75 15.47
CA CYS A 50 -29.55 35.85 14.79
C CYS A 50 -30.61 36.64 14.00
N ARG A 51 -30.88 36.28 12.73
CA ARG A 51 -32.05 36.75 11.96
C ARG A 51 -33.17 35.71 12.06
N LYS A 52 -34.28 36.13 12.68
CA LYS A 52 -35.60 35.50 12.64
C LYS A 52 -36.27 35.79 11.29
N HIS A 53 -36.97 34.82 10.72
CA HIS A 53 -38.23 35.07 10.02
C HIS A 53 -39.28 34.02 10.44
N LEU A 54 -40.34 34.53 11.05
CA LEU A 54 -41.62 33.86 11.30
C LEU A 54 -42.48 33.97 10.04
N GLY A 55 -43.27 32.93 9.77
CA GLY A 55 -44.35 32.92 8.79
C GLY A 55 -45.30 31.75 9.07
N VAL A 56 -46.38 32.06 9.78
CA VAL A 56 -47.45 31.17 10.27
C VAL A 56 -48.49 30.98 9.16
N THR A 57 -48.94 29.74 8.93
CA THR A 57 -50.35 29.42 8.55
C THR A 57 -50.68 27.97 8.92
N SER A 58 -51.78 27.80 9.66
CA SER A 58 -52.35 26.54 10.18
C SER A 58 -53.23 25.80 9.14
N PRO A 59 -53.66 24.54 9.42
CA PRO A 59 -54.29 23.62 8.45
C PRO A 59 -55.82 23.52 8.61
N PRO A 60 -56.50 22.66 7.81
CA PRO A 60 -57.72 22.00 8.28
C PRO A 60 -57.67 20.46 8.19
N ARG A 61 -58.11 19.83 9.29
CA ARG A 61 -59.13 18.75 9.45
C ARG A 61 -59.22 17.72 8.31
N GLY A 62 -59.22 16.40 8.51
CA GLY A 62 -59.79 15.60 9.60
C GLY A 62 -60.72 14.55 8.96
N GLY A 63 -60.51 13.26 9.27
CA GLY A 63 -61.34 12.16 8.76
C GLY A 63 -60.98 10.82 9.40
N CYS A 64 -61.67 10.50 10.50
CA CYS A 64 -61.69 9.19 11.14
C CYS A 64 -62.96 8.43 10.73
N SER A 65 -62.85 7.12 10.46
CA SER A 65 -63.87 6.08 10.73
C SER A 65 -63.28 4.72 10.34
N CYS A 66 -62.92 3.85 11.29
CA CYS A 66 -63.75 2.82 11.93
C CYS A 66 -63.96 1.55 11.07
N PHE A 67 -63.32 0.47 11.55
CA PHE A 67 -63.63 -0.98 11.54
C PHE A 67 -65.07 -1.41 11.16
N PRO A 68 -65.31 -2.63 10.63
CA PRO A 68 -65.16 -3.83 11.47
C PRO A 68 -64.66 -5.13 10.84
N ILE A 69 -64.17 -5.94 11.78
CA ILE A 69 -63.93 -7.38 11.78
C ILE A 69 -65.27 -8.13 11.68
N THR A 70 -65.33 -9.18 10.88
CA THR A 70 -66.28 -10.29 11.06
C THR A 70 -65.53 -11.62 10.93
N SER A 71 -65.49 -12.33 12.04
CA SER A 71 -65.25 -13.77 12.20
C SER A 71 -66.44 -14.59 11.73
N CYS A 72 -66.22 -15.81 11.23
CA CYS A 72 -67.11 -16.95 11.37
C CYS A 72 -66.33 -18.27 11.23
N ASP A 73 -66.83 -19.26 11.96
CA ASP A 73 -66.17 -20.47 12.46
C ASP A 73 -66.20 -21.70 11.54
N SER A 74 -65.28 -22.63 11.87
CA SER A 74 -65.45 -24.10 12.02
C SER A 74 -66.01 -24.98 10.89
N GLU A 75 -65.25 -26.01 10.48
CA GLU A 75 -65.46 -27.45 10.82
C GLU A 75 -64.70 -28.46 9.90
N THR A 76 -63.95 -29.36 10.56
CA THR A 76 -63.59 -30.78 10.30
C THR A 76 -63.67 -31.49 8.91
N ARG A 77 -62.50 -32.01 8.46
CA ARG A 77 -62.06 -33.39 7.97
C ARG A 77 -63.02 -34.31 7.14
N PRO A 78 -62.56 -35.41 6.45
CA PRO A 78 -61.20 -35.93 6.12
C PRO A 78 -60.95 -36.50 4.67
N ALA A 79 -59.65 -36.77 4.39
CA ALA A 79 -59.00 -37.85 3.61
C ALA A 79 -59.61 -38.52 2.34
N SER A 80 -58.85 -38.48 1.23
CA SER A 80 -58.46 -39.60 0.31
C SER A 80 -57.64 -38.96 -0.85
N GLY A 81 -56.52 -39.44 -1.38
CA GLY A 81 -56.01 -40.79 -1.52
C GLY A 81 -56.15 -41.24 -2.99
N CYS A 82 -55.20 -40.87 -3.87
CA CYS A 82 -55.04 -41.59 -5.14
C CYS A 82 -53.60 -41.48 -5.68
N ARG A 83 -52.83 -42.55 -5.48
CA ARG A 83 -51.64 -42.90 -6.27
C ARG A 83 -52.12 -43.55 -7.58
N ARG A 84 -51.43 -43.30 -8.69
CA ARG A 84 -51.25 -44.31 -9.75
C ARG A 84 -49.77 -44.36 -10.14
N ALA A 85 -49.31 -45.59 -10.27
CA ALA A 85 -47.96 -46.02 -10.56
C ALA A 85 -47.96 -46.88 -11.83
N LEU A 86 -46.74 -47.18 -12.31
CA LEU A 86 -46.34 -48.25 -13.25
C LEU A 86 -46.63 -47.97 -14.74
N SER A 87 -45.80 -48.33 -15.73
CA SER A 87 -44.65 -49.25 -15.76
C SER A 87 -43.88 -49.13 -17.09
N VAL A 88 -42.54 -49.24 -17.04
CA VAL A 88 -41.68 -50.17 -17.83
C VAL A 88 -41.65 -50.07 -19.37
N ARG A 89 -40.47 -49.79 -19.97
CA ARG A 89 -39.56 -50.79 -20.60
C ARG A 89 -38.28 -50.17 -21.18
N VAL A 90 -37.18 -50.85 -20.96
CA VAL A 90 -35.85 -50.68 -21.57
C VAL A 90 -35.70 -51.66 -22.74
N PRO A 91 -34.88 -51.34 -23.76
CA PRO A 91 -33.97 -52.31 -24.35
C PRO A 91 -32.51 -51.84 -24.28
N GLY A 92 -31.60 -52.73 -23.87
CA GLY A 92 -30.15 -52.63 -24.11
C GLY A 92 -29.80 -53.05 -25.55
N ALA A 93 -28.57 -52.99 -26.05
CA ALA A 93 -27.25 -52.72 -25.49
C ALA A 93 -26.28 -52.41 -26.67
N ALA A 94 -25.00 -52.16 -26.33
CA ALA A 94 -23.79 -52.07 -27.17
C ALA A 94 -23.46 -50.69 -27.80
N SER A 95 -22.25 -50.15 -27.74
CA SER A 95 -21.02 -50.41 -26.96
C SER A 95 -20.03 -49.28 -27.30
N SER A 96 -19.12 -49.01 -26.36
CA SER A 96 -17.81 -48.34 -26.52
C SER A 96 -17.72 -46.84 -26.85
N GLY A 97 -17.21 -46.08 -25.86
CA GLY A 97 -15.92 -45.41 -26.05
C GLY A 97 -15.92 -43.88 -25.97
N HIS A 98 -15.22 -43.38 -24.96
CA HIS A 98 -14.74 -42.00 -24.73
C HIS A 98 -15.66 -41.09 -23.90
N GLY A 99 -15.20 -40.84 -22.67
CA GLY A 99 -15.82 -39.96 -21.69
C GLY A 99 -15.81 -38.50 -22.14
N ALA A 100 -17.00 -37.92 -22.18
CA ALA A 100 -17.21 -36.48 -22.29
C ALA A 100 -17.59 -35.93 -20.91
N VAL A 101 -16.72 -35.07 -20.39
CA VAL A 101 -16.90 -34.27 -19.19
C VAL A 101 -18.07 -33.31 -19.40
N CYS A 102 -19.11 -33.39 -18.56
CA CYS A 102 -20.24 -32.46 -18.57
C CYS A 102 -20.02 -31.33 -17.54
N ALA A 103 -19.86 -30.13 -18.09
CA ALA A 103 -20.24 -28.81 -17.57
C ALA A 103 -20.28 -28.59 -16.03
N ALA A 104 -19.25 -27.94 -15.52
CA ALA A 104 -19.30 -27.23 -14.24
C ALA A 104 -20.11 -25.93 -14.41
N ALA A 105 -21.13 -25.75 -13.56
CA ALA A 105 -21.92 -24.54 -13.47
C ALA A 105 -21.08 -23.39 -12.88
N ASN A 106 -21.11 -22.24 -13.56
CA ASN A 106 -20.41 -21.01 -13.22
C ASN A 106 -20.78 -20.49 -11.82
N SER A 107 -19.75 -20.34 -11.00
CA SER A 107 -19.71 -19.54 -9.77
C SER A 107 -19.64 -18.05 -10.13
N THR A 108 -20.47 -17.24 -9.46
CA THR A 108 -20.29 -15.77 -9.37
C THR A 108 -19.53 -15.44 -8.07
N PRO A 109 -18.71 -14.38 -8.02
CA PRO A 109 -17.61 -14.29 -7.06
C PRO A 109 -18.08 -13.73 -5.70
N PRO A 110 -17.57 -14.22 -4.56
CA PRO A 110 -17.70 -13.53 -3.29
C PRO A 110 -16.67 -12.40 -3.20
N GLY A 111 -17.13 -11.22 -2.77
CA GLY A 111 -16.29 -10.10 -2.38
C GLY A 111 -15.25 -10.52 -1.33
N SER A 112 -14.05 -9.99 -1.52
CA SER A 112 -12.76 -10.43 -1.00
C SER A 112 -12.52 -10.36 0.52
N LEU A 113 -13.55 -10.32 1.39
CA LEU A 113 -13.32 -10.28 2.85
C LEU A 113 -14.29 -11.10 3.76
N ASP A 114 -15.37 -11.72 3.27
CA ASP A 114 -16.40 -12.31 4.16
C ASP A 114 -16.69 -13.80 3.95
N LEU A 115 -15.72 -14.68 4.26
CA LEU A 115 -15.96 -16.14 4.21
C LEU A 115 -15.71 -16.91 5.52
N ASN A 116 -15.28 -16.25 6.61
CA ASN A 116 -14.85 -16.92 7.84
C ASN A 116 -15.42 -16.31 9.14
N GLN A 117 -16.70 -15.94 9.18
CA GLN A 117 -17.33 -15.48 10.43
C GLN A 117 -18.12 -16.60 11.13
N PRO A 118 -18.04 -16.72 12.47
CA PRO A 118 -18.86 -17.64 13.25
C PRO A 118 -20.35 -17.19 13.27
N GLY A 119 -21.20 -17.96 13.97
CA GLY A 119 -22.62 -17.61 14.14
C GLY A 119 -22.83 -16.24 14.79
N PHE A 120 -23.95 -15.59 14.48
CA PHE A 120 -24.30 -14.30 15.06
C PHE A 120 -24.55 -14.39 16.56
N ALA A 121 -24.08 -13.40 17.30
CA ALA A 121 -24.30 -13.29 18.75
C ALA A 121 -25.81 -13.34 19.07
N LYS A 122 -26.21 -13.99 20.17
CA LYS A 122 -27.63 -14.20 20.49
C LYS A 122 -28.35 -12.89 20.84
N GLU A 123 -27.58 -11.95 21.37
CA GLU A 123 -27.98 -10.66 21.89
C GLU A 123 -28.49 -9.75 20.77
N ILE A 124 -28.13 -10.01 19.50
CA ILE A 124 -28.67 -9.25 18.38
C ILE A 124 -30.12 -9.62 18.08
N LEU A 125 -30.66 -10.73 18.62
CA LEU A 125 -32.01 -11.16 18.28
C LEU A 125 -33.05 -10.28 18.97
N GLY A 126 -33.91 -9.63 18.19
CA GLY A 126 -35.00 -8.78 18.69
C GLY A 126 -36.23 -9.56 19.18
N THR A 127 -36.22 -10.89 19.09
CA THR A 127 -37.32 -11.79 19.46
C THR A 127 -36.85 -12.90 20.40
N LYS A 128 -37.80 -13.69 20.91
CA LYS A 128 -37.48 -14.89 21.69
C LYS A 128 -36.65 -15.85 20.85
N LEU A 129 -35.51 -16.28 21.40
CA LEU A 129 -34.59 -17.21 20.75
C LEU A 129 -35.18 -18.64 20.71
N GLU A 130 -35.23 -19.23 19.53
CA GLU A 130 -35.57 -20.64 19.34
C GLU A 130 -34.32 -21.49 19.10
N VAL A 131 -34.25 -22.66 19.75
CA VAL A 131 -33.09 -23.56 19.69
C VAL A 131 -32.79 -24.02 18.26
N LYS A 132 -33.81 -24.11 17.40
CA LYS A 132 -33.66 -24.53 15.99
C LYS A 132 -32.81 -23.57 15.14
N TYR A 133 -32.62 -22.33 15.60
CA TYR A 133 -31.80 -21.31 14.95
C TYR A 133 -30.36 -21.27 15.44
N LEU A 134 -29.99 -22.14 16.38
CA LEU A 134 -28.65 -22.19 16.95
C LEU A 134 -27.76 -23.20 16.23
N CYS A 135 -26.50 -22.84 16.12
CA CYS A 135 -25.45 -23.73 15.65
C CYS A 135 -25.13 -24.79 16.70
N SER A 136 -25.07 -26.05 16.26
CA SER A 136 -24.68 -27.20 17.10
C SER A 136 -23.27 -27.10 17.70
N ASP A 137 -22.38 -26.34 17.07
CA ASP A 137 -20.99 -26.10 17.53
C ASP A 137 -20.86 -24.81 18.36
N CYS A 138 -20.89 -23.63 17.73
CA CYS A 138 -20.68 -22.35 18.44
C CYS A 138 -21.85 -21.89 19.31
N ARG A 139 -22.99 -22.59 19.28
CA ARG A 139 -24.22 -22.26 20.02
C ARG A 139 -24.79 -20.86 19.76
N ASN A 140 -24.29 -20.14 18.76
CA ASN A 140 -24.77 -18.85 18.29
C ASN A 140 -25.81 -19.00 17.17
N ILE A 141 -26.48 -17.91 16.80
CA ILE A 141 -27.48 -17.92 15.72
C ILE A 141 -26.78 -18.30 14.41
N LEU A 142 -27.38 -19.19 13.63
CA LEU A 142 -26.77 -19.79 12.45
C LEU A 142 -26.39 -18.75 11.38
N ARG A 143 -25.10 -18.66 11.05
CA ARG A 143 -24.62 -17.90 9.89
C ARG A 143 -24.32 -18.84 8.73
N ARG A 144 -24.98 -18.62 7.59
CA ARG A 144 -24.90 -19.47 6.38
C ARG A 144 -25.02 -20.97 6.76
N PRO A 145 -26.18 -21.42 7.28
CA PRO A 145 -26.33 -22.75 7.87
C PRO A 145 -26.08 -23.88 6.87
N PHE A 146 -25.45 -24.94 7.36
CA PHE A 146 -25.32 -26.26 6.73
C PHE A 146 -26.00 -27.29 7.61
N GLN A 147 -26.71 -28.22 6.99
CA GLN A 147 -27.31 -29.36 7.66
C GLN A 147 -26.46 -30.60 7.38
N ALA A 148 -26.02 -31.27 8.45
CA ALA A 148 -25.35 -32.55 8.36
C ALA A 148 -26.35 -33.68 8.05
N GLN A 149 -25.86 -34.83 7.62
CA GLN A 149 -26.70 -36.00 7.32
C GLN A 149 -27.53 -36.46 8.52
N CYS A 150 -27.01 -36.32 9.73
CA CYS A 150 -27.73 -36.59 10.99
C CYS A 150 -28.82 -35.55 11.35
N GLY A 151 -28.94 -34.46 10.59
CA GLY A 151 -29.94 -33.41 10.79
C GLY A 151 -29.49 -32.21 11.62
N HIS A 152 -28.35 -32.29 12.32
CA HIS A 152 -27.80 -31.16 13.07
C HIS A 152 -27.31 -30.03 12.15
N ARG A 153 -27.51 -28.79 12.60
CA ARG A 153 -27.17 -27.58 11.83
C ARG A 153 -25.92 -26.89 12.34
N TYR A 154 -25.07 -26.47 11.42
CA TYR A 154 -23.80 -25.81 11.70
C TYR A 154 -23.68 -24.52 10.90
N CYS A 155 -23.02 -23.49 11.44
CA CYS A 155 -22.58 -22.38 10.60
C CYS A 155 -21.57 -22.90 9.58
N SER A 156 -21.54 -22.31 8.38
CA SER A 156 -20.56 -22.70 7.36
C SER A 156 -19.12 -22.67 7.89
N TYR A 157 -18.77 -21.64 8.68
CA TYR A 157 -17.47 -21.53 9.34
C TYR A 157 -17.21 -22.67 10.35
N CYS A 158 -18.17 -22.93 11.25
CA CYS A 158 -18.05 -23.97 12.27
C CYS A 158 -17.86 -25.36 11.65
N LEU A 159 -18.68 -25.70 10.66
CA LEU A 159 -18.58 -27.00 9.99
C LEU A 159 -17.21 -27.18 9.33
N LYS A 160 -16.74 -26.18 8.57
CA LYS A 160 -15.41 -26.19 7.95
C LYS A 160 -14.29 -26.34 8.97
N LYS A 161 -14.40 -25.68 10.11
CA LYS A 161 -13.42 -25.77 11.22
C LYS A 161 -13.41 -27.17 11.83
N ILE A 162 -14.57 -27.81 12.01
CA ILE A 162 -14.64 -29.16 12.57
C ILE A 162 -13.99 -30.18 11.63
N ILE A 163 -14.31 -30.13 10.35
CA ILE A 163 -13.85 -31.13 9.37
C ILE A 163 -12.47 -30.81 8.77
N SER A 164 -11.78 -29.77 9.24
CA SER A 164 -10.47 -29.35 8.68
C SER A 164 -9.38 -30.42 8.83
N SER A 165 -9.54 -31.32 9.80
CA SER A 165 -8.62 -32.43 10.07
C SER A 165 -9.16 -33.78 9.55
N GLY A 166 -10.13 -33.76 8.64
CA GLY A 166 -10.81 -34.94 8.11
C GLY A 166 -12.19 -35.19 8.76
N PRO A 167 -12.89 -36.27 8.36
CA PRO A 167 -14.23 -36.59 8.87
C PRO A 167 -14.27 -36.69 10.39
N GLN A 168 -15.25 -36.06 11.03
CA GLN A 168 -15.40 -36.03 12.49
C GLN A 168 -16.75 -36.60 12.93
N LYS A 169 -16.80 -37.19 14.12
CA LYS A 169 -18.09 -37.60 14.71
C LYS A 169 -18.90 -36.37 15.13
N CYS A 170 -20.20 -36.39 14.86
CA CYS A 170 -21.11 -35.33 15.30
C CYS A 170 -21.22 -35.34 16.83
N ALA A 171 -20.64 -34.32 17.48
CA ALA A 171 -20.69 -34.19 18.94
C ALA A 171 -22.12 -34.02 19.48
N SER A 172 -23.02 -33.41 18.71
CA SER A 172 -24.43 -33.26 19.11
C SER A 172 -25.17 -34.59 19.12
N CYS A 173 -24.96 -35.47 18.14
CA CYS A 173 -25.53 -36.83 18.15
C CYS A 173 -25.06 -37.64 19.36
N ILE A 174 -23.77 -37.50 19.72
CA ILE A 174 -23.21 -38.16 20.90
C ILE A 174 -23.88 -37.62 22.18
N GLN A 175 -24.01 -36.30 22.30
CA GLN A 175 -24.63 -35.65 23.46
C GLN A 175 -26.13 -36.01 23.60
N GLU A 176 -26.84 -36.15 22.48
CA GLU A 176 -28.27 -36.49 22.44
C GLU A 176 -28.52 -38.00 22.54
N GLY A 177 -27.49 -38.84 22.50
CA GLY A 177 -27.62 -40.30 22.56
C GLY A 177 -28.20 -40.94 21.29
N ILE A 178 -28.15 -40.23 20.16
CA ILE A 178 -28.71 -40.66 18.86
C ILE A 178 -27.61 -40.95 17.82
N TYR A 179 -26.40 -41.27 18.28
CA TYR A 179 -25.28 -41.54 17.39
C TYR A 179 -25.50 -42.83 16.59
N GLU A 180 -25.44 -42.70 15.27
CA GLU A 180 -25.50 -43.80 14.32
C GLU A 180 -24.24 -43.79 13.45
N GLU A 181 -23.57 -44.95 13.36
CA GLU A 181 -22.35 -45.11 12.57
C GLU A 181 -22.62 -44.88 11.08
N GLY A 182 -21.78 -44.07 10.43
CA GLY A 182 -21.97 -43.65 9.04
C GLY A 182 -22.87 -42.40 8.86
N VAL A 183 -24.00 -42.29 9.58
CA VAL A 183 -24.92 -41.14 9.47
C VAL A 183 -24.47 -39.95 10.33
N SER A 184 -23.93 -40.23 11.51
CA SER A 184 -23.46 -39.22 12.47
C SER A 184 -22.02 -38.77 12.23
N ILE A 185 -21.52 -38.93 11.00
CA ILE A 185 -20.19 -38.47 10.58
C ILE A 185 -20.32 -37.17 9.79
N LEU A 186 -19.63 -36.14 10.27
CA LEU A 186 -19.51 -34.84 9.64
C LEU A 186 -18.38 -34.89 8.61
N GLU A 187 -18.74 -34.74 7.33
CA GLU A 187 -17.81 -34.67 6.22
C GLU A 187 -18.31 -33.69 5.15
N THR A 188 -17.41 -33.23 4.28
CA THR A 188 -17.74 -32.23 3.25
C THR A 188 -18.77 -32.72 2.24
N SER A 189 -18.81 -34.02 1.95
CA SER A 189 -19.73 -34.66 0.99
C SER A 189 -21.13 -34.87 1.54
N SER A 190 -21.28 -35.05 2.86
CA SER A 190 -22.56 -35.43 3.49
C SER A 190 -23.35 -34.24 4.05
N ALA A 191 -22.72 -33.06 4.16
CA ALA A 191 -23.36 -31.85 4.63
C ALA A 191 -23.73 -30.91 3.47
N PHE A 192 -24.95 -30.38 3.50
CA PHE A 192 -25.47 -29.51 2.45
C PHE A 192 -25.91 -28.14 3.00
N PRO A 193 -25.85 -27.07 2.18
CA PRO A 193 -26.38 -25.76 2.57
C PRO A 193 -27.88 -25.85 2.89
N ASP A 194 -28.28 -25.43 4.09
CA ASP A 194 -29.68 -25.40 4.51
C ASP A 194 -30.31 -24.05 4.13
N ASN A 195 -30.78 -23.96 2.88
CA ASN A 195 -31.39 -22.75 2.36
C ASN A 195 -32.73 -22.39 3.05
N ALA A 196 -33.44 -23.37 3.62
CA ALA A 196 -34.68 -23.12 4.34
C ALA A 196 -34.39 -22.43 5.68
N ALA A 197 -33.53 -23.03 6.50
CA ALA A 197 -33.09 -22.42 7.76
C ALA A 197 -32.40 -21.07 7.52
N ARG A 198 -31.65 -20.93 6.41
CA ARG A 198 -31.05 -19.65 6.03
C ARG A 198 -32.09 -18.55 5.85
N ARG A 199 -33.17 -18.80 5.07
CA ARG A 199 -34.23 -17.80 4.85
C ARG A 199 -34.96 -17.45 6.13
N GLU A 200 -35.24 -18.44 6.98
CA GLU A 200 -35.86 -18.20 8.28
C GLU A 200 -34.97 -17.30 9.15
N VAL A 201 -33.70 -17.67 9.34
CA VAL A 201 -32.75 -16.89 10.17
C VAL A 201 -32.56 -15.48 9.60
N GLU A 202 -32.36 -15.33 8.30
CA GLU A 202 -32.20 -14.03 7.63
C GLU A 202 -33.40 -13.10 7.86
N SER A 203 -34.61 -13.65 8.04
CA SER A 203 -35.85 -12.89 8.28
C SER A 203 -36.11 -12.54 9.75
N LEU A 204 -35.33 -13.10 10.69
CA LEU A 204 -35.53 -12.83 12.12
C LEU A 204 -35.23 -11.36 12.45
N PRO A 205 -36.03 -10.73 13.35
CA PRO A 205 -35.75 -9.38 13.80
C PRO A 205 -34.42 -9.29 14.54
N ALA A 206 -33.63 -8.28 14.22
CA ALA A 206 -32.34 -7.99 14.82
C ALA A 206 -32.30 -6.58 15.44
N VAL A 207 -31.55 -6.44 16.53
CA VAL A 207 -31.26 -5.18 17.24
C VAL A 207 -29.75 -5.06 17.42
N CYS A 208 -29.22 -3.84 17.42
CA CYS A 208 -27.80 -3.64 17.66
C CYS A 208 -27.43 -3.93 19.13
N ILE A 209 -26.30 -4.59 19.34
CA ILE A 209 -25.74 -4.85 20.69
C ILE A 209 -24.98 -3.63 21.26
N ASN A 210 -24.52 -2.71 20.41
CA ASN A 210 -23.71 -1.57 20.87
C ASN A 210 -24.58 -0.57 21.63
N GLU A 211 -24.13 -0.18 22.82
CA GLU A 211 -24.83 0.80 23.66
C GLU A 211 -24.97 2.14 22.93
N GLY A 212 -26.16 2.74 23.02
CA GLY A 212 -26.49 3.99 22.32
C GLY A 212 -26.93 3.83 20.87
N CYS A 213 -26.75 2.65 20.26
CA CYS A 213 -27.27 2.39 18.92
C CYS A 213 -28.77 2.04 18.96
N THR A 214 -29.60 2.79 18.23
CA THR A 214 -31.05 2.56 18.12
C THR A 214 -31.43 1.70 16.91
N TRP A 215 -30.46 1.12 16.21
CA TRP A 215 -30.71 0.36 14.97
C TRP A 215 -31.52 -0.91 15.26
N LYS A 216 -32.52 -1.14 14.41
CA LYS A 216 -33.37 -2.35 14.37
C LYS A 216 -33.63 -2.71 12.92
N GLY A 217 -33.72 -4.00 12.63
CA GLY A 217 -33.97 -4.51 11.29
C GLY A 217 -34.13 -6.03 11.31
N THR A 218 -33.71 -6.70 10.25
CA THR A 218 -33.60 -8.16 10.14
C THR A 218 -32.14 -8.60 10.26
N ILE A 219 -31.88 -9.89 10.55
CA ILE A 219 -30.50 -10.43 10.56
C ILE A 219 -29.81 -10.23 9.21
N LYS A 220 -30.55 -10.32 8.10
CA LYS A 220 -30.02 -10.05 6.75
C LYS A 220 -29.54 -8.61 6.59
N GLU A 221 -30.31 -7.64 7.08
CA GLU A 221 -29.93 -6.23 7.06
C GLU A 221 -28.76 -5.97 8.03
N TYR A 222 -28.77 -6.60 9.20
CA TYR A 222 -27.67 -6.52 10.16
C TYR A 222 -26.35 -6.95 9.50
N GLU A 223 -26.29 -8.15 8.90
CA GLU A 223 -25.10 -8.66 8.23
C GLU A 223 -24.67 -7.78 7.04
N SER A 224 -25.62 -7.25 6.27
CA SER A 224 -25.30 -6.55 5.01
C SER A 224 -24.92 -5.08 5.18
N CYS A 225 -25.45 -4.36 6.18
CA CYS A 225 -25.23 -2.92 6.29
C CYS A 225 -24.86 -2.41 7.69
N HIS A 226 -24.99 -3.21 8.75
CA HIS A 226 -24.79 -2.74 10.12
C HIS A 226 -23.62 -3.38 10.87
N GLU A 227 -23.40 -4.68 10.69
CA GLU A 227 -22.30 -5.42 11.29
C GLU A 227 -20.95 -4.80 10.88
N GLY A 228 -20.12 -4.42 11.85
CA GLY A 228 -18.85 -3.72 11.62
C GLY A 228 -18.97 -2.23 11.26
N ASN A 229 -20.15 -1.73 10.90
CA ASN A 229 -20.39 -0.35 10.46
C ASN A 229 -21.22 0.48 11.45
N CYS A 230 -21.55 -0.08 12.61
CA CYS A 230 -22.33 0.62 13.63
C CYS A 230 -21.58 1.89 14.11
N PRO A 231 -22.20 3.09 14.08
CA PRO A 231 -21.59 4.33 14.56
C PRO A 231 -21.10 4.27 16.01
N PHE A 232 -21.75 3.46 16.85
CA PHE A 232 -21.45 3.28 18.27
C PHE A 232 -20.53 2.08 18.54
N LEU A 233 -20.07 1.37 17.51
CA LEU A 233 -19.09 0.30 17.66
C LEU A 233 -17.81 0.87 18.27
N LEU A 234 -17.38 0.34 19.40
CA LEU A 234 -16.12 0.69 20.02
C LEU A 234 -14.97 0.02 19.25
N ILE A 235 -14.02 0.84 18.80
CA ILE A 235 -12.84 0.41 18.04
C ILE A 235 -11.57 0.89 18.73
N GLU A 236 -10.46 0.18 18.50
CA GLU A 236 -9.13 0.56 18.99
C GLU A 236 -8.42 1.49 17.99
N CYS A 237 -7.98 2.65 18.47
CA CYS A 237 -7.15 3.57 17.68
C CYS A 237 -5.76 2.96 17.46
N GLN A 238 -5.31 2.86 16.21
CA GLN A 238 -4.02 2.26 15.87
C GLN A 238 -2.82 3.09 16.33
N ALA A 239 -3.00 4.40 16.53
CA ALA A 239 -1.93 5.30 16.95
C ALA A 239 -1.76 5.29 18.48
N CYS A 240 -2.82 5.63 19.22
CA CYS A 240 -2.75 5.78 20.68
C CYS A 240 -3.23 4.56 21.47
N ARG A 241 -3.74 3.51 20.82
CA ARG A 241 -4.36 2.32 21.44
C ARG A 241 -5.61 2.61 22.29
N GLY A 242 -6.13 3.84 22.25
CA GLY A 242 -7.35 4.23 22.94
C GLY A 242 -8.61 3.61 22.30
N VAL A 243 -9.59 3.28 23.13
CA VAL A 243 -10.90 2.77 22.68
C VAL A 243 -11.84 3.94 22.43
N ILE A 244 -12.38 4.04 21.22
CA ILE A 244 -13.27 5.13 20.80
C ILE A 244 -14.45 4.61 19.97
N PRO A 245 -15.62 5.28 19.99
CA PRO A 245 -16.70 4.98 19.06
C PRO A 245 -16.31 5.22 17.59
N LEU A 246 -16.81 4.39 16.68
CA LEU A 246 -16.50 4.46 15.25
C LEU A 246 -16.84 5.82 14.62
N ASN A 247 -17.94 6.45 15.03
CA ASN A 247 -18.33 7.79 14.56
C ASN A 247 -17.40 8.92 15.03
N GLU A 248 -16.62 8.70 16.10
CA GLU A 248 -15.66 9.68 16.61
C GLU A 248 -14.26 9.47 16.06
N LYS A 249 -14.03 8.41 15.27
CA LYS A 249 -12.72 8.03 14.74
C LYS A 249 -11.99 9.17 14.03
N GLU A 250 -12.67 9.90 13.17
CA GLU A 250 -12.08 11.01 12.40
C GLU A 250 -11.71 12.18 13.32
N ARG A 251 -12.66 12.62 14.17
CA ARG A 251 -12.45 13.68 15.15
C ARG A 251 -11.28 13.36 16.07
N HIS A 252 -11.23 12.14 16.57
CA HIS A 252 -10.14 11.66 17.40
C HIS A 252 -8.81 11.72 16.64
N SER A 253 -8.73 11.10 15.46
CA SER A 253 -7.48 11.01 14.69
C SER A 253 -6.89 12.38 14.34
N GLU A 254 -7.74 13.35 14.03
CA GLU A 254 -7.28 14.69 13.62
C GLU A 254 -7.00 15.63 14.80
N ARG A 255 -7.80 15.57 15.89
CA ARG A 255 -7.83 16.65 16.90
C ARG A 255 -7.50 16.21 18.32
N GLU A 256 -7.79 14.97 18.68
CA GLU A 256 -7.72 14.51 20.09
C GLU A 256 -6.63 13.47 20.31
N CYS A 257 -6.25 12.72 19.28
CA CYS A 257 -5.27 11.67 19.38
C CYS A 257 -3.90 12.27 19.79
N PRO A 258 -3.29 11.79 20.89
CA PRO A 258 -1.98 12.26 21.35
C PRO A 258 -0.87 11.84 20.39
N GLU A 259 -1.03 10.69 19.73
CA GLU A 259 -0.11 10.11 18.77
C GLU A 259 -0.44 10.48 17.31
N ARG A 260 -1.22 11.55 17.09
CA ARG A 260 -1.55 12.00 15.73
C ARG A 260 -0.32 12.48 14.99
N THR A 261 -0.35 12.40 13.67
CA THR A 261 0.70 12.96 12.81
C THR A 261 0.32 14.35 12.32
N LEU A 262 1.30 15.25 12.27
CA LEU A 262 1.17 16.60 11.74
C LEU A 262 2.23 16.86 10.68
N ASN A 263 1.90 17.66 9.67
CA ASN A 263 2.88 18.21 8.76
C ASN A 263 3.58 19.42 9.39
N CYS A 264 4.91 19.42 9.37
CA CYS A 264 5.68 20.60 9.72
C CYS A 264 5.31 21.76 8.78
N LYS A 265 5.01 22.93 9.35
CA LYS A 265 4.58 24.12 8.59
C LYS A 265 5.66 24.60 7.61
N TYR A 266 6.93 24.35 7.92
CA TYR A 266 8.10 24.85 7.21
C TYR A 266 8.67 23.83 6.21
N CYS A 267 8.98 22.60 6.65
CA CYS A 267 9.57 21.57 5.78
C CYS A 267 8.55 20.67 5.08
N LYS A 268 7.28 20.68 5.52
CA LYS A 268 6.17 19.84 5.05
C LYS A 268 6.27 18.34 5.36
N SER A 269 7.36 17.88 5.96
CA SER A 269 7.52 16.50 6.43
C SER A 269 6.56 16.17 7.58
N LEU A 270 6.18 14.89 7.68
CA LEU A 270 5.26 14.35 8.69
C LEU A 270 6.02 14.00 9.97
N PHE A 271 5.46 14.36 11.12
CA PHE A 271 5.97 14.03 12.46
C PHE A 271 4.83 13.70 13.41
N TYR A 272 5.09 12.94 14.46
CA TYR A 272 4.16 12.77 15.55
C TYR A 272 3.96 14.09 16.30
N PHE A 273 2.76 14.31 16.82
CA PHE A 273 2.39 15.52 17.55
C PHE A 273 3.31 15.84 18.74
N PRO A 274 3.76 14.86 19.55
CA PRO A 274 4.72 15.13 20.63
C PRO A 274 6.08 15.63 20.11
N ASP A 275 6.51 15.13 18.95
CA ASP A 275 7.85 15.38 18.41
C ASP A 275 7.95 16.67 17.59
N ILE A 276 6.82 17.29 17.21
CA ILE A 276 6.83 18.46 16.32
C ILE A 276 7.59 19.65 16.92
N LYS A 277 7.57 19.80 18.25
CA LYS A 277 8.33 20.85 18.96
C LYS A 277 9.84 20.59 18.90
N ALA A 278 10.26 19.34 19.13
CA ALA A 278 11.67 18.96 19.00
C ALA A 278 12.14 19.11 17.55
N HIS A 279 11.28 18.79 16.58
CA HIS A 279 11.57 19.02 15.17
C HIS A 279 11.82 20.50 14.83
N ASP A 280 11.03 21.44 15.36
CA ASP A 280 11.20 22.87 15.09
C ASP A 280 12.63 23.36 15.43
N GLU A 281 13.26 22.80 16.46
CA GLU A 281 14.64 23.13 16.86
C GLU A 281 15.70 22.68 15.83
N VAL A 282 15.43 21.60 15.09
CA VAL A 282 16.36 21.02 14.10
C VAL A 282 15.90 21.22 12.65
N CYS A 283 14.72 21.81 12.43
CA CYS A 283 14.12 21.93 11.11
C CYS A 283 14.97 22.83 10.17
N PRO A 284 15.43 22.33 9.00
CA PRO A 284 16.29 23.10 8.09
C PRO A 284 15.61 24.35 7.51
N LYS A 285 14.29 24.30 7.36
CA LYS A 285 13.47 25.41 6.84
C LYS A 285 12.88 26.28 7.94
N PHE A 286 13.23 26.04 9.21
CA PHE A 286 12.75 26.86 10.31
C PHE A 286 13.22 28.31 10.15
N PRO A 287 12.32 29.30 10.30
CA PRO A 287 12.67 30.71 10.14
C PRO A 287 13.43 31.23 11.35
N LEU A 288 14.68 31.63 11.14
CA LEU A 288 15.51 32.34 12.12
C LEU A 288 15.50 33.85 11.89
N THR A 289 15.86 34.59 12.94
CA THR A 289 16.05 36.04 12.92
C THR A 289 17.53 36.34 13.13
N CYS A 290 18.08 37.25 12.33
CA CYS A 290 19.45 37.70 12.48
C CYS A 290 19.53 38.82 13.53
N ASP A 291 20.36 38.63 14.56
CA ASP A 291 20.51 39.62 15.64
C ASP A 291 21.29 40.88 15.21
N GLY A 292 22.14 40.78 14.18
CA GLY A 292 22.90 41.92 13.67
C GLY A 292 22.06 42.87 12.82
N CYS A 293 21.42 42.37 11.76
CA CYS A 293 20.62 43.22 10.86
C CYS A 293 19.11 43.23 11.13
N GLY A 294 18.62 42.41 12.07
CA GLY A 294 17.20 42.29 12.39
C GLY A 294 16.37 41.58 11.31
N LYS A 295 16.99 41.02 10.27
CA LYS A 295 16.27 40.35 9.17
C LYS A 295 15.63 39.07 9.69
N LYS A 296 14.30 39.00 9.56
CA LYS A 296 13.47 37.86 9.98
C LYS A 296 13.27 36.85 8.85
N LYS A 297 12.81 35.65 9.19
CA LYS A 297 12.41 34.58 8.24
C LYS A 297 13.55 34.05 7.36
N ILE A 298 14.75 33.96 7.90
CA ILE A 298 15.88 33.35 7.20
C ILE A 298 15.81 31.85 7.46
N PRO A 299 15.68 30.98 6.44
CA PRO A 299 15.71 29.54 6.65
C PRO A 299 17.00 29.12 7.37
N ARG A 300 16.91 28.24 8.38
CA ARG A 300 18.07 27.75 9.15
C ARG A 300 19.21 27.30 8.26
N GLU A 301 18.93 26.56 7.19
CA GLU A 301 19.92 26.10 6.21
C GLU A 301 20.70 27.24 5.52
N LYS A 302 20.10 28.43 5.38
CA LYS A 302 20.71 29.61 4.74
C LYS A 302 21.23 30.63 5.75
N PHE A 303 21.14 30.34 7.04
CA PHE A 303 21.46 31.31 8.08
C PHE A 303 22.95 31.57 8.18
N GLN A 304 23.80 30.54 8.06
CA GLN A 304 25.26 30.74 8.06
C GLN A 304 25.73 31.60 6.88
N ASP A 305 25.19 31.37 5.68
CA ASP A 305 25.50 32.18 4.50
C ASP A 305 25.06 33.63 4.69
N HIS A 306 23.89 33.84 5.30
CA HIS A 306 23.46 35.18 5.66
C HIS A 306 24.43 35.86 6.63
N VAL A 307 24.85 35.19 7.72
CA VAL A 307 25.75 35.79 8.72
C VAL A 307 27.09 36.21 8.09
N LYS A 308 27.66 35.38 7.22
CA LYS A 308 28.91 35.69 6.50
C LYS A 308 28.80 36.93 5.60
N ASN A 309 27.61 37.18 5.05
CA ASN A 309 27.36 38.28 4.12
C ASN A 309 26.63 39.47 4.77
N CYS A 310 26.34 39.40 6.07
CA CYS A 310 25.66 40.45 6.81
C CYS A 310 26.68 41.45 7.38
N GLY A 311 26.67 42.68 6.86
CA GLY A 311 27.58 43.75 7.32
C GLY A 311 27.46 44.09 8.81
N LYS A 312 26.25 43.93 9.38
CA LYS A 312 25.94 44.27 10.78
C LYS A 312 26.17 43.12 11.77
N CYS A 313 26.55 41.94 11.30
CA CYS A 313 26.94 40.85 12.20
C CYS A 313 28.37 41.07 12.68
N LYS A 314 28.62 40.86 13.99
CA LYS A 314 29.97 40.83 14.53
C LYS A 314 30.64 39.53 14.14
N VAL A 315 31.81 39.61 13.53
CA VAL A 315 32.66 38.49 13.13
C VAL A 315 34.03 38.65 13.78
N PRO A 316 34.71 37.55 14.12
CA PRO A 316 36.06 37.62 14.67
C PRO A 316 37.04 38.17 13.64
N CYS A 317 38.09 38.85 14.12
CA CYS A 317 39.20 39.27 13.29
C CYS A 317 39.89 38.07 12.61
N ARG A 318 40.34 38.22 11.35
CA ARG A 318 41.06 37.15 10.62
C ARG A 318 42.34 36.70 11.33
N PHE A 319 42.91 37.55 12.17
CA PHE A 319 44.09 37.29 12.98
C PHE A 319 43.75 36.69 14.36
N GLU A 320 42.50 36.28 14.62
CA GLU A 320 42.11 35.55 15.85
C GLU A 320 42.97 34.31 16.08
N VAL A 321 43.26 33.57 15.01
CA VAL A 321 44.11 32.37 15.04
C VAL A 321 45.55 32.64 15.49
N VAL A 322 46.02 33.89 15.43
CA VAL A 322 47.35 34.32 15.91
C VAL A 322 47.27 35.21 17.15
N GLY A 323 46.08 35.38 17.75
CA GLY A 323 45.89 36.03 19.05
C GLY A 323 45.02 37.30 19.08
N CYS A 324 44.44 37.75 17.96
CA CYS A 324 43.56 38.93 17.97
C CYS A 324 42.14 38.59 18.47
N ALA A 325 41.78 39.01 19.70
CA ALA A 325 40.49 38.69 20.32
C ALA A 325 39.32 39.61 19.90
N GLU A 326 39.53 40.54 18.96
CA GLU A 326 38.53 41.55 18.60
C GLU A 326 37.39 40.98 17.75
N MET A 327 36.15 41.33 18.15
CA MET A 327 34.90 40.98 17.46
C MET A 327 34.31 42.23 16.81
N VAL A 328 34.44 42.34 15.49
CA VAL A 328 34.14 43.58 14.75
C VAL A 328 32.93 43.35 13.85
N GLU A 329 32.08 44.37 13.68
CA GLU A 329 31.03 44.35 12.65
C GLU A 329 31.68 44.10 11.28
N ASN A 330 31.12 43.15 10.52
CA ASN A 330 31.69 42.70 9.24
C ASN A 330 31.94 43.87 8.25
N GLU A 331 31.10 44.90 8.28
CA GLU A 331 31.29 46.12 7.47
C GLU A 331 32.48 46.99 7.92
N LYS A 332 32.86 46.94 9.20
CA LYS A 332 33.98 47.68 9.81
C LYS A 332 35.26 46.85 9.96
N LEU A 333 35.20 45.57 9.61
CA LEU A 333 36.34 44.66 9.68
C LEU A 333 37.55 45.15 8.86
N PRO A 334 37.40 45.65 7.61
CA PRO A 334 38.53 46.18 6.85
C PRO A 334 39.18 47.41 7.50
N GLU A 335 38.38 48.25 8.16
CA GLU A 335 38.91 49.42 8.88
C GLU A 335 39.71 49.01 10.12
N HIS A 336 39.24 48.01 10.87
CA HIS A 336 40.00 47.44 11.98
C HIS A 336 41.31 46.82 11.51
N GLU A 337 41.28 45.99 10.47
CA GLU A 337 42.47 45.36 9.90
C GLU A 337 43.51 46.40 9.44
N SER A 338 43.06 47.51 8.86
CA SER A 338 43.94 48.62 8.46
C SER A 338 44.51 49.39 9.65
N LYS A 339 43.73 49.58 10.72
CA LYS A 339 44.17 50.35 11.91
C LYS A 339 45.12 49.57 12.80
N CYS A 340 44.91 48.25 12.92
CA CYS A 340 45.68 47.35 13.78
C CYS A 340 46.74 46.55 13.01
N LEU A 341 47.12 47.00 11.81
CA LEU A 341 48.02 46.26 10.92
C LEU A 341 49.40 46.00 11.57
N ALA A 342 49.94 46.97 12.31
CA ALA A 342 51.24 46.83 12.95
C ALA A 342 51.21 45.78 14.07
N GLU A 343 50.16 45.78 14.88
CA GLU A 343 49.91 44.81 15.95
C GLU A 343 49.66 43.42 15.37
N HIS A 344 48.87 43.31 14.30
CA HIS A 344 48.66 42.05 13.58
C HIS A 344 49.96 41.48 13.01
N LEU A 345 50.81 42.32 12.39
CA LEU A 345 52.12 41.90 11.89
C LEU A 345 53.06 41.49 13.02
N TYR A 346 53.03 42.17 14.16
CA TYR A 346 53.82 41.80 15.33
C TYR A 346 53.37 40.46 15.92
N MET A 347 52.06 40.23 16.08
CA MET A 347 51.52 38.95 16.53
C MET A 347 51.86 37.81 15.56
N LEU A 348 51.75 38.06 14.25
CA LEU A 348 52.08 37.07 13.23
C LEU A 348 53.59 36.77 13.20
N LEU A 349 54.44 37.78 13.38
CA LEU A 349 55.88 37.61 13.53
C LEU A 349 56.21 36.83 14.80
N SER A 350 55.59 37.15 15.94
CA SER A 350 55.75 36.40 17.19
C SER A 350 55.33 34.94 17.01
N PHE A 351 54.19 34.68 16.37
CA PHE A 351 53.71 33.33 16.07
C PHE A 351 54.70 32.55 15.19
N VAL A 352 55.24 33.16 14.14
CA VAL A 352 56.25 32.56 13.25
C VAL A 352 57.58 32.33 13.98
N LEU A 353 58.01 33.25 14.83
CA LEU A 353 59.22 33.10 15.64
C LEU A 353 59.04 32.00 16.70
N SER A 354 57.87 31.88 17.32
CA SER A 354 57.54 30.77 18.24
C SER A 354 57.55 29.41 17.53
N LEU A 355 57.11 29.33 16.27
CA LEU A 355 57.25 28.12 15.44
C LEU A 355 58.72 27.79 15.15
N ARG A 356 59.58 28.81 15.00
CA ARG A 356 61.02 28.64 14.77
C ARG A 356 61.79 28.28 16.05
N SER A 357 61.39 28.81 17.20
CA SER A 357 61.94 28.47 18.53
C SER A 357 61.44 27.11 19.04
N GLY A 358 60.32 26.59 18.51
CA GLY A 358 59.84 25.23 18.76
C GLY A 358 60.55 24.12 17.96
N SER A 359 61.50 24.48 17.08
CA SER A 359 62.32 23.53 16.30
C SER A 359 63.72 23.37 16.93
N GLY A 360 63.77 23.16 18.24
CA GLY A 360 65.02 22.97 18.97
C GLY A 360 64.80 22.36 20.34
N ASP A 361 64.61 21.03 20.38
CA ASP A 361 65.27 20.17 21.37
C ASP A 361 65.18 18.66 21.04
N LEU A 362 66.37 18.09 20.75
CA LEU A 362 66.93 16.81 21.24
C LEU A 362 66.21 15.46 20.93
N LYS A 363 66.81 14.42 20.32
CA LYS A 363 68.21 13.93 20.16
C LYS A 363 68.30 13.09 18.87
N HIS A 364 69.27 13.32 17.98
CA HIS A 364 70.63 12.75 17.97
C HIS A 364 70.71 11.24 17.65
N LEU A 365 71.01 10.94 16.38
CA LEU A 365 71.70 9.73 15.90
C LEU A 365 72.43 10.09 14.58
N PRO A 366 73.77 10.23 14.58
CA PRO A 366 74.57 10.08 13.38
C PRO A 366 75.03 8.62 13.24
N ALA A 367 74.83 8.13 12.02
CA ALA A 367 75.65 7.25 11.20
C ALA A 367 76.74 6.32 11.80
N LEU A 368 76.74 5.11 11.22
CA LEU A 368 77.86 4.17 11.06
C LEU A 368 79.26 4.80 11.11
N PRO A 369 80.24 3.98 11.53
CA PRO A 369 81.52 3.93 10.85
C PRO A 369 81.75 2.58 10.20
N SER A 370 82.02 2.67 8.90
CA SER A 370 82.75 1.70 8.11
C SER A 370 84.18 1.53 8.60
N SER A 371 84.65 0.30 8.45
CA SER A 371 86.03 -0.17 8.37
C SER A 371 87.03 0.84 7.81
N GLN A 372 88.18 0.99 8.48
CA GLN A 372 89.49 0.99 7.81
C GLN A 372 90.63 0.76 8.82
N SER A 373 91.49 -0.16 8.42
CA SER A 373 92.79 -0.49 8.99
C SER A 373 93.81 0.63 8.77
N SER A 374 94.71 0.87 9.75
CA SER A 374 96.18 0.78 9.58
C SER A 374 96.92 1.30 10.82
N SER A 375 97.89 0.49 11.27
CA SER A 375 98.99 0.78 12.22
C SER A 375 99.91 1.92 11.70
N PRO A 376 101.05 2.35 12.34
CA PRO A 376 101.81 1.67 13.41
C PRO A 376 102.54 2.57 14.45
N LEU A 377 103.19 1.91 15.42
CA LEU A 377 104.58 2.09 15.89
C LEU A 377 104.79 2.24 17.42
N LEU A 378 105.59 1.26 17.91
CA LEU A 378 106.67 1.34 18.91
C LEU A 378 106.26 1.52 20.39
N ALA A 379 106.80 0.79 21.38
CA ALA A 379 107.88 -0.20 21.42
C ALA A 379 107.83 -0.98 22.77
N ALA A 380 108.65 -2.03 22.81
CA ALA A 380 109.35 -2.60 23.98
C ALA A 380 108.77 -3.88 24.63
N ASN A 381 109.55 -4.95 24.40
CA ASN A 381 109.64 -6.23 25.10
C ASN A 381 109.44 -6.16 26.63
N SER A 382 108.65 -7.09 27.17
CA SER A 382 109.20 -8.19 27.99
C SER A 382 108.13 -9.21 28.41
N LEU A 383 108.57 -10.47 28.38
CA LEU A 383 107.98 -11.73 28.85
C LEU A 383 106.90 -11.63 29.95
N CYS A 384 105.77 -12.35 29.77
CA CYS A 384 105.11 -13.18 30.78
C CYS A 384 103.92 -13.98 30.15
N PRO A 385 103.60 -15.20 30.64
CA PRO A 385 102.52 -16.05 30.11
C PRO A 385 101.11 -15.60 30.57
N GLU A 386 100.73 -14.36 30.26
CA GLU A 386 99.39 -13.80 30.55
C GLU A 386 98.52 -13.57 29.28
N SER A 387 99.10 -13.73 28.09
CA SER A 387 98.46 -13.41 26.79
C SER A 387 97.36 -14.40 26.36
N GLU A 388 97.50 -15.69 26.66
CA GLU A 388 96.46 -16.68 26.36
C GLU A 388 95.26 -16.58 27.31
N LEU A 389 95.49 -16.17 28.56
CA LEU A 389 94.43 -15.94 29.54
C LEU A 389 93.57 -14.75 29.11
N PHE A 390 94.18 -13.67 28.62
CA PHE A 390 93.47 -12.46 28.19
C PHE A 390 92.61 -12.69 26.94
N LYS A 391 93.13 -13.41 25.93
CA LYS A 391 92.34 -13.79 24.73
C LYS A 391 91.22 -14.76 25.06
N SER A 392 91.45 -15.68 25.99
CA SER A 392 90.41 -16.61 26.48
C SER A 392 89.32 -15.86 27.25
N LEU A 393 89.69 -14.84 28.03
CA LEU A 393 88.75 -13.95 28.73
C LEU A 393 87.93 -13.09 27.77
N GLU A 394 88.55 -12.60 26.69
CA GLU A 394 87.88 -11.83 25.63
C GLU A 394 86.92 -12.70 24.80
N LEU A 395 87.32 -13.94 24.47
CA LEU A 395 86.46 -14.94 23.84
C LEU A 395 85.28 -15.32 24.75
N LEU A 396 85.52 -15.50 26.05
CA LEU A 396 84.48 -15.76 27.04
C LEU A 396 83.49 -14.59 27.11
N GLY A 397 83.98 -13.34 27.11
CA GLY A 397 83.13 -12.14 27.05
C GLY A 397 82.29 -12.05 25.76
N ARG A 398 82.82 -12.50 24.62
CA ARG A 398 82.06 -12.61 23.36
C ARG A 398 81.04 -13.75 23.38
N CYS A 399 81.36 -14.88 23.99
CA CYS A 399 80.44 -15.99 24.21
C CYS A 399 79.27 -15.56 25.11
N ASP A 400 79.54 -14.89 26.23
CA ASP A 400 78.52 -14.30 27.11
C ASP A 400 77.62 -13.29 26.38
N ALA A 401 78.20 -12.45 25.53
CA ALA A 401 77.45 -11.48 24.74
C ALA A 401 76.56 -12.16 23.68
N LEU A 402 77.04 -13.25 23.08
CA LEU A 402 76.26 -14.06 22.14
C LEU A 402 75.15 -14.83 22.86
N GLU A 403 75.41 -15.39 24.03
CA GLU A 403 74.41 -16.09 24.84
C GLU A 403 73.28 -15.14 25.27
N LYS A 404 73.62 -13.93 25.74
CA LYS A 404 72.62 -12.88 26.03
C LYS A 404 71.80 -12.50 24.79
N LYS A 405 72.43 -12.43 23.61
CA LYS A 405 71.72 -12.18 22.35
C LYS A 405 70.79 -13.34 21.97
N THR A 406 71.24 -14.59 22.13
CA THR A 406 70.43 -15.79 21.89
C THR A 406 69.20 -15.80 22.77
N VAL A 407 69.35 -15.52 24.07
CA VAL A 407 68.21 -15.40 25.01
C VAL A 407 67.24 -14.29 24.59
N THR A 408 67.74 -13.13 24.14
CA THR A 408 66.84 -12.08 23.62
C THR A 408 66.10 -12.51 22.35
N PHE A 409 66.76 -13.23 21.43
CA PHE A 409 66.10 -13.74 20.23
C PHE A 409 65.07 -14.82 20.54
N GLU A 410 65.36 -15.73 21.47
CA GLU A 410 64.40 -16.75 21.93
C GLU A 410 63.14 -16.09 22.53
N ASN A 411 63.31 -15.05 23.34
CA ASN A 411 62.20 -14.29 23.90
C ASN A 411 61.37 -13.59 22.82
N ILE A 412 62.03 -12.98 21.83
CA ILE A 412 61.34 -12.34 20.68
C ILE A 412 60.56 -13.39 19.87
N VAL A 413 61.16 -14.55 19.57
CA VAL A 413 60.50 -15.64 18.85
C VAL A 413 59.29 -16.15 19.62
N CYS A 414 59.38 -16.27 20.96
CA CYS A 414 58.25 -16.70 21.79
C CYS A 414 57.08 -15.70 21.73
N VAL A 415 57.36 -14.39 21.82
CA VAL A 415 56.33 -13.35 21.70
C VAL A 415 55.72 -13.33 20.30
N LEU A 416 56.54 -13.41 19.25
CA LEU A 416 56.06 -13.48 17.87
C LEU A 416 55.21 -14.72 17.62
N ASN A 417 55.57 -15.88 18.16
CA ASN A 417 54.79 -17.11 18.00
C ASN A 417 53.41 -16.97 18.68
N ARG A 418 53.35 -16.39 19.88
CA ARG A 418 52.07 -16.08 20.55
C ARG A 418 51.22 -15.09 19.77
N GLU A 419 51.82 -14.07 19.15
CA GLU A 419 51.10 -13.12 18.31
C GLU A 419 50.58 -13.78 17.03
N VAL A 420 51.34 -14.68 16.40
CA VAL A 420 50.90 -15.46 15.24
C VAL A 420 49.70 -16.35 15.60
N GLU A 421 49.77 -17.07 16.73
CA GLU A 421 48.65 -17.89 17.22
C GLU A 421 47.40 -17.04 17.48
N ARG A 422 47.57 -15.88 18.13
CA ARG A 422 46.47 -14.93 18.38
C ARG A 422 45.84 -14.43 17.08
N VAL A 423 46.66 -14.04 16.10
CA VAL A 423 46.18 -13.58 14.79
C VAL A 423 45.48 -14.72 14.04
N SER A 424 46.02 -15.94 14.07
CA SER A 424 45.40 -17.13 13.45
C SER A 424 43.98 -17.37 13.99
N LEU A 425 43.81 -17.36 15.31
CA LEU A 425 42.50 -17.55 15.95
C LEU A 425 41.51 -16.45 15.54
N THR A 426 41.95 -15.19 15.47
CA THR A 426 41.09 -14.10 15.01
C THR A 426 40.71 -14.24 13.53
N ALA A 427 41.64 -14.65 12.67
CA ALA A 427 41.39 -14.86 11.24
C ALA A 427 40.39 -16.02 11.00
N GLU A 428 40.48 -17.09 11.79
CA GLU A 428 39.50 -18.19 11.76
C GLU A 428 38.11 -17.76 12.23
N ALA A 429 38.02 -16.90 13.24
CA ALA A 429 36.75 -16.34 13.69
C ALA A 429 36.12 -15.45 12.62
N TYR A 430 36.90 -14.57 11.98
CA TYR A 430 36.43 -13.77 10.85
C TYR A 430 36.01 -14.61 9.66
N SER A 431 36.74 -15.68 9.34
CA SER A 431 36.39 -16.59 8.23
C SER A 431 35.07 -17.32 8.48
N ARG A 432 34.81 -17.71 9.73
CA ARG A 432 33.52 -18.29 10.14
C ARG A 432 32.39 -17.27 10.04
N GLN A 433 32.61 -16.04 10.50
CA GLN A 433 31.62 -14.96 10.38
C GLN A 433 31.30 -14.65 8.91
N HIS A 434 32.33 -14.52 8.06
CA HIS A 434 32.15 -14.28 6.62
C HIS A 434 31.30 -15.37 5.95
N ARG A 435 31.48 -16.64 6.33
CA ARG A 435 30.62 -17.73 5.82
C ARG A 435 29.16 -17.54 6.20
N LEU A 436 28.88 -17.19 7.46
CA LEU A 436 27.51 -16.95 7.93
C LEU A 436 26.89 -15.74 7.22
N ASP A 437 27.66 -14.66 7.06
CA ASP A 437 27.21 -13.46 6.35
C ASP A 437 26.92 -13.79 4.88
N GLN A 438 27.73 -14.62 4.24
CA GLN A 438 27.53 -15.05 2.85
C GLN A 438 26.26 -15.89 2.68
N GLU A 439 25.98 -16.81 3.61
CA GLU A 439 24.73 -17.60 3.64
C GLU A 439 23.49 -16.70 3.87
N GLN A 440 23.62 -15.68 4.74
CA GLN A 440 22.57 -14.69 4.97
C GLN A 440 22.32 -13.83 3.73
N ILE A 441 23.37 -13.37 3.05
CA ILE A 441 23.28 -12.61 1.80
C ILE A 441 22.57 -13.43 0.72
N GLU A 442 22.91 -14.70 0.57
CA GLU A 442 22.26 -15.58 -0.41
C GLU A 442 20.76 -15.78 -0.08
N THR A 443 20.45 -15.99 1.19
CA THR A 443 19.06 -16.10 1.66
C THR A 443 18.27 -14.82 1.39
N LEU A 444 18.86 -13.66 1.64
CA LEU A 444 18.22 -12.38 1.43
C LEU A 444 18.06 -12.07 -0.07
N SER A 445 19.08 -12.37 -0.88
CA SER A 445 19.03 -12.27 -2.35
C SER A 445 17.89 -13.10 -2.94
N ASN A 446 17.71 -14.32 -2.45
CA ASN A 446 16.59 -15.17 -2.86
C ASN A 446 15.23 -14.58 -2.47
N LYS A 447 15.12 -13.96 -1.28
CA LYS A 447 13.90 -13.24 -0.85
C LYS A 447 13.63 -12.03 -1.73
N VAL A 448 14.64 -11.23 -2.07
CA VAL A 448 14.50 -10.07 -2.98
C VAL A 448 13.96 -10.54 -4.33
N ARG A 449 14.54 -11.58 -4.93
CA ARG A 449 14.06 -12.13 -6.21
C ARG A 449 12.64 -12.69 -6.14
N GLN A 450 12.20 -13.19 -4.98
CA GLN A 450 10.81 -13.62 -4.78
C GLN A 450 9.86 -12.42 -4.69
N LEU A 451 10.25 -11.36 -3.98
CA LEU A 451 9.48 -10.14 -3.86
C LEU A 451 9.34 -9.43 -5.22
N GLU A 452 10.41 -9.34 -6.00
CA GLU A 452 10.38 -8.77 -7.37
C GLU A 452 9.39 -9.51 -8.27
N ARG A 453 9.39 -10.86 -8.24
CA ARG A 453 8.39 -11.67 -8.96
C ARG A 453 6.97 -11.41 -8.49
N SER A 454 6.76 -11.27 -7.17
CA SER A 454 5.45 -10.97 -6.62
C SER A 454 4.96 -9.58 -7.01
N ILE A 455 5.85 -8.59 -7.08
CA ILE A 455 5.53 -7.23 -7.53
C ILE A 455 5.08 -7.26 -8.99
N GLY A 456 5.84 -7.94 -9.87
CA GLY A 456 5.46 -8.06 -11.28
C GLY A 456 4.07 -8.69 -11.50
N LEU A 457 3.71 -9.73 -10.73
CA LEU A 457 2.37 -10.32 -10.79
C LEU A 457 1.27 -9.37 -10.29
N LYS A 458 1.56 -8.56 -9.27
CA LYS A 458 0.62 -7.55 -8.76
C LYS A 458 0.43 -6.41 -9.75
N ASP A 459 1.49 -5.96 -10.42
CA ASP A 459 1.40 -4.91 -11.44
C ASP A 459 0.50 -5.31 -12.61
N LEU A 460 0.60 -6.58 -13.05
CA LEU A 460 -0.31 -7.16 -14.06
C LEU A 460 -1.77 -7.16 -13.58
N ALA A 461 -2.02 -7.60 -12.35
CA ALA A 461 -3.37 -7.62 -11.76
C ALA A 461 -3.93 -6.21 -11.57
N MET A 462 -3.10 -5.22 -11.21
CA MET A 462 -3.50 -3.82 -11.12
C MET A 462 -3.89 -3.27 -12.48
N ALA A 463 -3.11 -3.53 -13.53
CA ALA A 463 -3.44 -3.09 -14.89
C ALA A 463 -4.79 -3.66 -15.38
N GLU A 464 -5.06 -4.95 -15.11
CA GLU A 464 -6.35 -5.58 -15.42
C GLU A 464 -7.51 -4.94 -14.62
N MET A 465 -7.28 -4.67 -13.33
CA MET A 465 -8.28 -4.04 -12.46
C MET A 465 -8.57 -2.59 -12.89
N GLU A 466 -7.56 -1.81 -13.27
CA GLU A 466 -7.72 -0.45 -13.80
C GLU A 466 -8.53 -0.44 -15.09
N GLU A 467 -8.31 -1.41 -15.99
CA GLU A 467 -9.11 -1.56 -17.20
C GLU A 467 -10.57 -1.88 -16.87
N LYS A 468 -10.80 -2.77 -15.90
CA LYS A 468 -12.14 -3.11 -15.42
C LYS A 468 -12.86 -1.91 -14.80
N ILE A 469 -12.14 -1.07 -14.03
CA ILE A 469 -12.68 0.16 -13.45
C ILE A 469 -13.07 1.14 -14.55
N ARG A 470 -12.19 1.41 -15.52
CA ARG A 470 -12.50 2.28 -16.67
C ARG A 470 -13.75 1.81 -17.43
N ASN A 471 -13.87 0.50 -17.65
CA ASN A 471 -15.05 -0.08 -18.30
C ASN A 471 -16.33 0.08 -17.47
N MET A 472 -16.24 -0.01 -16.15
CA MET A 472 -17.37 0.19 -15.24
C MET A 472 -17.81 1.65 -15.19
N GLU A 473 -16.86 2.59 -15.09
CA GLU A 473 -17.12 4.03 -15.10
C GLU A 473 -17.82 4.51 -16.38
N ALA A 474 -17.49 3.89 -17.52
CA ALA A 474 -18.09 4.22 -18.80
C ALA A 474 -19.46 3.53 -19.05
N SER A 475 -19.82 2.52 -18.27
CA SER A 475 -21.03 1.72 -18.53
C SER A 475 -22.32 2.45 -18.14
N THR A 476 -23.31 2.39 -19.03
CA THR A 476 -24.65 2.94 -18.80
C THR A 476 -25.73 1.85 -18.85
N TYR A 477 -26.90 2.12 -18.29
CA TYR A 477 -27.95 1.10 -18.03
C TYR A 477 -29.36 1.57 -18.40
N ASP A 478 -29.47 2.45 -19.39
CA ASP A 478 -30.71 3.09 -19.84
C ASP A 478 -30.84 3.07 -21.37
N GLY A 479 -30.03 2.25 -22.05
CA GLY A 479 -29.99 2.18 -23.51
C GLY A 479 -29.34 3.40 -24.18
N VAL A 480 -28.86 4.40 -23.44
CA VAL A 480 -28.19 5.58 -24.00
C VAL A 480 -26.71 5.53 -23.65
N PHE A 481 -25.85 5.70 -24.66
CA PHE A 481 -24.41 5.64 -24.47
C PHE A 481 -23.71 6.75 -25.24
N ILE A 482 -22.76 7.43 -24.59
CA ILE A 482 -21.93 8.47 -25.19
C ILE A 482 -20.47 8.03 -25.10
N TRP A 483 -19.86 7.87 -26.26
CA TRP A 483 -18.48 7.46 -26.40
C TRP A 483 -17.62 8.64 -26.85
N LYS A 484 -16.73 9.07 -25.95
CA LYS A 484 -15.68 10.03 -26.27
C LYS A 484 -14.44 9.30 -26.80
N ILE A 485 -14.04 9.60 -28.04
CA ILE A 485 -12.79 9.11 -28.62
C ILE A 485 -11.79 10.26 -28.63
N THR A 486 -10.83 10.22 -27.73
CA THR A 486 -9.68 11.15 -27.66
C THR A 486 -8.53 10.71 -28.54
N GLU A 487 -7.56 11.59 -28.77
CA GLU A 487 -6.38 11.35 -29.61
C GLU A 487 -6.79 10.95 -31.05
N PHE A 488 -7.80 11.63 -31.58
CA PHE A 488 -8.45 11.27 -32.83
C PHE A 488 -7.46 11.24 -33.99
N ALA A 489 -6.59 12.24 -34.11
CA ALA A 489 -5.58 12.32 -35.16
C ALA A 489 -4.63 11.10 -35.14
N ARG A 490 -4.13 10.73 -33.96
CA ARG A 490 -3.24 9.57 -33.79
C ARG A 490 -3.95 8.27 -34.14
N LYS A 491 -5.14 8.03 -33.57
CA LYS A 491 -5.91 6.80 -33.80
C LYS A 491 -6.36 6.67 -35.25
N ARG A 492 -6.70 7.78 -35.91
CA ARG A 492 -7.02 7.80 -37.33
C ARG A 492 -5.81 7.45 -38.18
N GLN A 493 -4.63 7.98 -37.86
CA GLN A 493 -3.38 7.62 -38.56
C GLN A 493 -3.05 6.13 -38.40
N GLU A 494 -3.28 5.55 -37.22
CA GLU A 494 -3.13 4.12 -36.97
C GLU A 494 -4.11 3.26 -37.79
N ALA A 495 -5.34 3.74 -37.99
CA ALA A 495 -6.31 3.09 -38.85
C ALA A 495 -5.93 3.18 -40.34
N ILE A 496 -5.39 4.33 -40.80
CA ILE A 496 -4.90 4.53 -42.17
C ILE A 496 -3.71 3.60 -42.46
N THR A 497 -2.76 3.52 -41.54
CA THR A 497 -1.57 2.66 -41.67
C THR A 497 -1.88 1.18 -41.44
N GLY A 498 -3.11 0.84 -41.03
CA GLY A 498 -3.55 -0.53 -40.78
C GLY A 498 -3.05 -1.15 -39.47
N ARG A 499 -2.37 -0.38 -38.60
CA ARG A 499 -1.91 -0.86 -37.29
C ARG A 499 -3.08 -1.17 -36.34
N SER A 500 -4.09 -0.31 -36.35
CA SER A 500 -5.30 -0.46 -35.54
C SER A 500 -6.52 -0.05 -36.37
N PRO A 501 -7.07 -0.97 -37.20
CA PRO A 501 -8.11 -0.63 -38.16
C PRO A 501 -9.48 -0.34 -37.50
N ALA A 502 -9.75 -0.91 -36.32
CA ALA A 502 -11.01 -0.75 -35.61
C ALA A 502 -10.80 -0.54 -34.12
N ILE A 503 -11.74 0.17 -33.49
CA ILE A 503 -11.75 0.43 -32.05
C ILE A 503 -13.11 0.02 -31.50
N PHE A 504 -13.13 -0.60 -30.32
CA PHE A 504 -14.34 -0.92 -29.59
C PHE A 504 -14.60 0.11 -28.50
N SER A 505 -15.86 0.45 -28.29
CA SER A 505 -16.27 1.23 -27.12
C SER A 505 -16.32 0.35 -25.87
N PRO A 506 -16.31 0.96 -24.67
CA PRO A 506 -16.82 0.30 -23.47
C PRO A 506 -18.23 -0.25 -23.68
N ALA A 507 -18.58 -1.24 -22.85
CA ALA A 507 -19.90 -1.87 -22.90
C ALA A 507 -20.95 -0.99 -22.22
N PHE A 508 -22.17 -1.00 -22.76
CA PHE A 508 -23.35 -0.37 -22.21
C PHE A 508 -24.55 -1.32 -22.26
N TYR A 509 -25.60 -0.99 -21.52
CA TYR A 509 -26.72 -1.88 -21.28
C TYR A 509 -28.07 -1.18 -21.52
N THR A 510 -29.07 -1.97 -21.87
CA THR A 510 -30.47 -1.52 -21.98
C THR A 510 -31.10 -1.26 -20.61
N SER A 511 -30.73 -2.07 -19.61
CA SER A 511 -31.15 -1.92 -18.21
C SER A 511 -30.09 -2.53 -17.28
N LYS A 512 -30.23 -2.37 -15.95
CA LYS A 512 -29.30 -2.94 -14.96
C LYS A 512 -29.03 -4.44 -15.14
N TYR A 513 -30.02 -5.18 -15.65
CA TYR A 513 -29.92 -6.62 -15.92
C TYR A 513 -30.26 -6.96 -17.39
N GLY A 514 -30.18 -5.98 -18.28
CA GLY A 514 -30.57 -6.10 -19.69
C GLY A 514 -29.45 -6.59 -20.62
N TYR A 515 -29.67 -6.42 -21.92
CA TYR A 515 -28.70 -6.75 -22.97
C TYR A 515 -27.40 -5.98 -22.79
N LYS A 516 -26.26 -6.65 -22.98
CA LYS A 516 -24.92 -6.04 -23.02
C LYS A 516 -24.53 -5.75 -24.46
N MET A 517 -24.08 -4.54 -24.74
CA MET A 517 -23.76 -4.10 -26.11
C MET A 517 -22.49 -3.23 -26.10
N CYS A 518 -21.85 -3.10 -27.25
CA CYS A 518 -20.83 -2.08 -27.48
C CYS A 518 -20.89 -1.57 -28.92
N LEU A 519 -20.08 -0.57 -29.23
CA LEU A 519 -19.90 -0.04 -30.57
C LEU A 519 -18.53 -0.45 -31.11
N ARG A 520 -18.45 -0.59 -32.43
CA ARG A 520 -17.20 -0.79 -33.17
C ARG A 520 -17.09 0.27 -34.24
N VAL A 521 -16.02 1.05 -34.23
CA VAL A 521 -15.78 2.11 -35.22
C VAL A 521 -14.52 1.82 -36.02
N TYR A 522 -14.56 2.15 -37.31
CA TYR A 522 -13.42 2.17 -38.20
C TYR A 522 -13.21 3.60 -38.66
N LEU A 523 -12.18 4.26 -38.11
CA LEU A 523 -11.90 5.67 -38.39
C LEU A 523 -11.45 5.93 -39.83
N ASN A 524 -11.01 4.88 -40.52
CA ASN A 524 -10.66 4.88 -41.94
C ASN A 524 -11.55 3.94 -42.78
N GLY A 525 -12.75 3.63 -42.26
CA GLY A 525 -13.77 2.87 -42.97
C GLY A 525 -13.52 1.37 -43.07
N ASP A 526 -14.60 0.64 -43.30
CA ASP A 526 -14.63 -0.80 -43.52
C ASP A 526 -15.57 -1.16 -44.69
N GLY A 527 -15.33 -2.30 -45.32
CA GLY A 527 -16.13 -2.78 -46.46
C GLY A 527 -16.25 -1.75 -47.59
N THR A 528 -17.48 -1.40 -47.97
CA THR A 528 -17.77 -0.44 -49.05
C THR A 528 -17.35 1.00 -48.73
N GLY A 529 -17.16 1.34 -47.45
CA GLY A 529 -16.72 2.66 -47.00
C GLY A 529 -15.22 2.79 -46.74
N ARG A 530 -14.45 1.74 -47.00
CA ARG A 530 -13.01 1.70 -46.70
C ARG A 530 -12.27 2.86 -47.37
N GLY A 531 -11.50 3.62 -46.58
CA GLY A 531 -10.70 4.76 -47.00
C GLY A 531 -11.48 6.03 -47.35
N THR A 532 -12.82 5.99 -47.37
CA THR A 532 -13.65 7.12 -47.82
C THR A 532 -14.61 7.61 -46.74
N HIS A 533 -15.05 6.73 -45.85
CA HIS A 533 -16.00 7.02 -44.78
C HIS A 533 -15.45 6.54 -43.44
N LEU A 534 -15.92 7.15 -42.36
CA LEU A 534 -15.94 6.53 -41.04
C LEU A 534 -17.10 5.52 -41.03
N SER A 535 -16.80 4.27 -40.66
CA SER A 535 -17.81 3.22 -40.53
C SER A 535 -18.11 2.96 -39.06
N LEU A 536 -19.40 2.84 -38.71
CA LEU A 536 -19.84 2.66 -37.33
C LEU A 536 -20.81 1.49 -37.22
N PHE A 537 -20.51 0.57 -36.31
CA PHE A 537 -21.27 -0.65 -36.11
C PHE A 537 -21.69 -0.82 -34.65
N PHE A 538 -22.85 -1.44 -34.48
CA PHE A 538 -23.39 -1.90 -33.21
C PHE A 538 -23.05 -3.38 -33.02
N VAL A 539 -22.76 -3.76 -31.78
CA VAL A 539 -22.36 -5.11 -31.41
C VAL A 539 -23.18 -5.57 -30.22
N VAL A 540 -23.87 -6.70 -30.38
CA VAL A 540 -24.45 -7.43 -29.25
C VAL A 540 -23.35 -8.27 -28.61
N MET A 541 -23.20 -8.13 -27.29
CA MET A 541 -22.21 -8.86 -26.50
C MET A 541 -22.87 -9.89 -25.60
N LYS A 542 -22.13 -10.94 -25.23
CA LYS A 542 -22.55 -11.91 -24.23
C LYS A 542 -22.69 -11.24 -22.86
N GLY A 543 -23.92 -11.13 -22.40
CA GLY A 543 -24.28 -10.58 -21.11
C GLY A 543 -24.42 -11.66 -20.03
N PRO A 544 -24.25 -11.29 -18.74
CA PRO A 544 -24.43 -12.21 -17.64
C PRO A 544 -25.88 -12.69 -17.48
N ASN A 545 -26.85 -11.92 -17.98
CA ASN A 545 -28.29 -12.18 -17.83
C ASN A 545 -28.95 -12.69 -19.12
N ASP A 546 -28.19 -13.04 -20.16
CA ASP A 546 -28.72 -13.41 -21.48
C ASP A 546 -29.73 -14.57 -21.43
N ALA A 547 -29.65 -15.44 -20.43
CA ALA A 547 -30.59 -16.55 -20.22
C ALA A 547 -32.00 -16.09 -19.82
N LEU A 548 -32.14 -14.85 -19.32
CA LEU A 548 -33.41 -14.26 -18.88
C LEU A 548 -34.03 -13.33 -19.93
N LEU A 549 -33.28 -13.01 -20.99
CA LEU A 549 -33.68 -12.04 -22.01
C LEU A 549 -34.33 -12.74 -23.20
N ARG A 550 -35.18 -12.00 -23.92
CA ARG A 550 -35.81 -12.49 -25.17
C ARG A 550 -34.79 -12.43 -26.31
N TRP A 551 -34.84 -13.40 -27.21
CA TRP A 551 -33.98 -13.46 -28.39
C TRP A 551 -34.80 -13.82 -29.63
N PRO A 552 -34.41 -13.34 -30.83
CA PRO A 552 -33.27 -12.46 -31.12
C PRO A 552 -33.46 -11.01 -30.64
N PHE A 553 -32.37 -10.24 -30.54
CA PHE A 553 -32.41 -8.82 -30.20
C PHE A 553 -33.17 -8.03 -31.27
N ASN A 554 -34.19 -7.25 -30.88
CA ASN A 554 -35.11 -6.60 -31.81
C ASN A 554 -35.43 -5.14 -31.45
N GLN A 555 -34.55 -4.48 -30.69
CA GLN A 555 -34.73 -3.08 -30.34
C GLN A 555 -34.18 -2.15 -31.42
N LYS A 556 -34.90 -1.07 -31.75
CA LYS A 556 -34.41 -0.06 -32.70
C LYS A 556 -33.12 0.56 -32.16
N VAL A 557 -32.09 0.64 -33.00
CA VAL A 557 -30.80 1.25 -32.67
C VAL A 557 -30.63 2.53 -33.47
N THR A 558 -30.24 3.61 -32.79
CA THR A 558 -29.89 4.90 -33.40
C THR A 558 -28.44 5.20 -33.06
N LEU A 559 -27.64 5.52 -34.08
CA LEU A 559 -26.23 5.84 -34.00
C LEU A 559 -26.02 7.28 -34.45
N MET A 560 -25.18 8.03 -33.74
CA MET A 560 -24.96 9.44 -34.01
C MET A 560 -23.48 9.80 -33.90
N LEU A 561 -22.99 10.63 -34.82
CA LEU A 561 -21.78 11.43 -34.61
C LEU A 561 -22.21 12.83 -34.17
N LEU A 562 -21.85 13.21 -32.95
CA LEU A 562 -22.28 14.48 -32.38
C LEU A 562 -21.44 15.63 -32.95
N ASP A 563 -22.12 16.54 -33.64
CA ASP A 563 -21.63 17.90 -33.81
C ASP A 563 -21.51 18.61 -32.45
N GLN A 564 -20.30 19.00 -32.11
CA GLN A 564 -20.02 19.60 -30.81
C GLN A 564 -20.44 21.09 -30.75
N ASN A 565 -20.77 21.73 -31.87
CA ASN A 565 -21.48 23.01 -31.89
C ASN A 565 -23.00 22.86 -31.70
N ASN A 566 -23.49 21.62 -31.59
CA ASN A 566 -24.90 21.30 -31.40
C ASN A 566 -25.81 21.89 -32.48
N ARG A 567 -25.33 21.96 -33.74
CA ARG A 567 -26.11 22.44 -34.90
C ARG A 567 -26.72 21.28 -35.64
N GLU A 568 -25.89 20.35 -36.13
CA GLU A 568 -26.34 19.25 -36.97
C GLU A 568 -25.56 17.97 -36.66
N HIS A 569 -26.18 17.05 -35.94
CA HIS A 569 -25.59 15.72 -35.72
C HIS A 569 -25.79 14.84 -36.96
N ILE A 570 -24.80 14.00 -37.26
CA ILE A 570 -24.98 12.94 -38.27
C ILE A 570 -25.65 11.76 -37.58
N ILE A 571 -26.77 11.29 -38.12
CA ILE A 571 -27.63 10.30 -37.48
C ILE A 571 -27.97 9.21 -38.50
N ASP A 572 -27.88 7.96 -38.06
CA ASP A 572 -28.45 6.83 -38.78
C ASP A 572 -29.15 5.89 -37.78
N ALA A 573 -30.20 5.21 -38.22
CA ALA A 573 -30.96 4.32 -37.36
C ALA A 573 -31.49 3.12 -38.13
N PHE A 574 -31.46 1.95 -37.49
CA PHE A 574 -31.96 0.72 -38.08
C PHE A 574 -32.76 -0.09 -37.05
N ARG A 575 -33.62 -0.96 -37.58
CA ARG A 575 -34.23 -2.05 -36.79
C ARG A 575 -33.47 -3.34 -37.08
N PRO A 576 -33.05 -4.10 -36.05
CA PRO A 576 -32.36 -5.37 -36.22
C PRO A 576 -33.12 -6.33 -37.14
N ASP A 577 -32.40 -6.99 -38.03
CA ASP A 577 -32.93 -8.12 -38.79
C ASP A 577 -32.89 -9.37 -37.91
N VAL A 578 -34.06 -9.85 -37.49
CA VAL A 578 -34.20 -11.03 -36.62
C VAL A 578 -33.66 -12.32 -37.22
N THR A 579 -33.42 -12.37 -38.53
CA THR A 579 -32.82 -13.53 -39.20
C THR A 579 -31.29 -13.47 -39.22
N SER A 580 -30.71 -12.28 -38.99
CA SER A 580 -29.25 -12.10 -38.99
C SER A 580 -28.61 -12.73 -37.76
N SER A 581 -27.43 -13.32 -37.97
CA SER A 581 -26.59 -13.89 -36.90
C SER A 581 -26.09 -12.83 -35.92
N SER A 582 -26.00 -11.56 -36.34
CA SER A 582 -25.58 -10.43 -35.49
C SER A 582 -26.45 -10.23 -34.26
N PHE A 583 -27.72 -10.59 -34.33
CA PHE A 583 -28.73 -10.29 -33.29
C PHE A 583 -29.24 -11.56 -32.58
N GLN A 584 -28.71 -12.73 -32.91
CA GLN A 584 -29.01 -13.96 -32.17
C GLN A 584 -28.38 -13.92 -30.78
N ARG A 585 -28.81 -14.84 -29.92
CA ARG A 585 -28.22 -15.00 -28.59
C ARG A 585 -26.70 -15.25 -28.70
N PRO A 586 -25.84 -14.45 -28.04
CA PRO A 586 -24.40 -14.60 -28.13
C PRO A 586 -23.90 -15.96 -27.65
N VAL A 587 -23.10 -16.61 -28.50
CA VAL A 587 -22.35 -17.83 -28.15
C VAL A 587 -20.93 -17.47 -27.71
N THR A 588 -20.29 -16.60 -28.50
CA THR A 588 -18.99 -15.95 -28.26
C THR A 588 -19.15 -14.66 -27.45
N GLU A 589 -18.05 -14.04 -27.05
CA GLU A 589 -18.08 -12.77 -26.29
C GLU A 589 -18.78 -11.63 -27.04
N MET A 590 -18.59 -11.57 -28.36
CA MET A 590 -19.21 -10.59 -29.25
C MET A 590 -19.79 -11.31 -30.46
N ASN A 591 -20.97 -10.85 -30.90
CA ASN A 591 -21.55 -11.25 -32.19
C ASN A 591 -20.89 -10.48 -33.34
N ILE A 592 -21.25 -10.87 -34.57
CA ILE A 592 -20.88 -10.14 -35.78
C ILE A 592 -21.49 -8.74 -35.71
N ALA A 593 -20.65 -7.71 -35.86
CA ALA A 593 -21.07 -6.32 -35.82
C ALA A 593 -22.03 -5.98 -36.98
N SER A 594 -23.04 -5.15 -36.72
CA SER A 594 -24.01 -4.71 -37.73
C SER A 594 -24.24 -3.20 -37.62
N GLY A 595 -24.30 -2.49 -38.74
CA GLY A 595 -24.38 -1.04 -38.75
C GLY A 595 -24.06 -0.47 -40.12
N CYS A 596 -23.39 0.67 -40.16
CA CYS A 596 -23.35 1.56 -41.30
C CYS A 596 -21.92 1.71 -41.85
N PRO A 597 -21.55 0.99 -42.93
CA PRO A 597 -20.24 1.14 -43.57
C PRO A 597 -19.98 2.56 -44.10
N LEU A 598 -21.01 3.26 -44.56
CA LEU A 598 -20.94 4.61 -45.13
C LEU A 598 -21.51 5.66 -44.16
N PHE A 599 -21.18 5.60 -42.87
CA PHE A 599 -21.83 6.41 -41.84
C PHE A 599 -21.52 7.91 -41.93
N CYS A 600 -20.24 8.29 -42.08
CA CYS A 600 -19.84 9.69 -42.25
C CYS A 600 -18.69 9.80 -43.26
N PRO A 601 -18.80 10.61 -44.32
CA PRO A 601 -17.68 10.83 -45.24
C PRO A 601 -16.48 11.42 -44.49
N VAL A 602 -15.29 10.88 -44.76
CA VAL A 602 -14.05 11.33 -44.13
C VAL A 602 -13.76 12.81 -44.43
N SER A 603 -14.09 13.28 -45.63
CA SER A 603 -13.91 14.67 -46.06
C SER A 603 -14.61 15.68 -45.15
N VAL A 604 -15.78 15.32 -44.59
CA VAL A 604 -16.55 16.13 -43.63
C VAL A 604 -15.78 16.31 -42.32
N MET A 605 -14.92 15.36 -41.96
CA MET A 605 -14.11 15.37 -40.75
C MET A 605 -12.70 15.94 -40.94
N GLU A 606 -12.22 16.08 -42.18
CA GLU A 606 -10.90 16.64 -42.51
C GLU A 606 -10.93 18.15 -42.77
N ALA A 607 -12.06 18.67 -43.28
CA ALA A 607 -12.26 20.10 -43.42
C ALA A 607 -12.36 20.80 -42.06
N LYS A 608 -12.38 22.14 -42.03
CA LYS A 608 -12.73 22.89 -40.81
C LYS A 608 -14.16 22.53 -40.41
N ASN A 609 -14.29 21.66 -39.42
CA ASN A 609 -15.56 21.05 -39.02
C ASN A 609 -15.80 21.24 -37.51
N SER A 610 -16.98 20.86 -37.05
CA SER A 610 -17.40 20.97 -35.66
C SER A 610 -17.59 19.62 -34.97
N TYR A 611 -17.30 18.52 -35.67
CA TYR A 611 -17.33 17.15 -35.14
C TYR A 611 -16.05 16.79 -34.40
N VAL A 612 -14.88 17.22 -34.91
CA VAL A 612 -13.56 17.05 -34.31
C VAL A 612 -13.14 18.35 -33.64
N ARG A 613 -13.04 18.35 -32.31
CA ARG A 613 -12.49 19.46 -31.51
C ARG A 613 -11.68 18.91 -30.36
N ASP A 614 -10.63 19.65 -29.97
CA ASP A 614 -9.69 19.25 -28.92
C ASP A 614 -9.15 17.82 -29.13
N ASP A 615 -8.87 17.48 -30.40
CA ASP A 615 -8.45 16.16 -30.85
C ASP A 615 -9.37 15.01 -30.38
N ALA A 616 -10.67 15.27 -30.31
CA ALA A 616 -11.67 14.32 -29.89
C ALA A 616 -12.97 14.38 -30.72
N ILE A 617 -13.65 13.24 -30.78
CA ILE A 617 -15.02 13.10 -31.31
C ILE A 617 -15.94 12.44 -30.30
N PHE A 618 -17.25 12.62 -30.46
CA PHE A 618 -18.27 12.01 -29.62
C PHE A 618 -19.26 11.22 -30.47
N ILE A 619 -19.37 9.93 -30.18
CA ILE A 619 -20.36 9.04 -30.79
C ILE A 619 -21.44 8.76 -29.76
N LYS A 620 -22.71 8.84 -30.16
CA LYS A 620 -23.84 8.50 -29.29
C LYS A 620 -24.61 7.33 -29.87
N ALA A 621 -24.96 6.37 -29.03
CA ALA A 621 -25.89 5.30 -29.35
C ALA A 621 -27.13 5.41 -28.47
N ILE A 622 -28.29 5.14 -29.06
CA ILE A 622 -29.58 5.09 -28.37
C ILE A 622 -30.26 3.80 -28.81
N VAL A 623 -30.57 2.94 -27.84
CA VAL A 623 -31.34 1.72 -28.02
C VAL A 623 -32.73 1.95 -27.47
N ASP A 624 -33.74 1.79 -28.31
CA ASP A 624 -35.15 1.92 -27.91
C ASP A 624 -35.50 0.87 -26.86
N LEU A 625 -36.04 1.30 -25.72
CA LEU A 625 -36.42 0.42 -24.61
C LEU A 625 -37.89 -0.03 -24.68
N SER A 626 -38.64 0.42 -25.70
CA SER A 626 -40.04 0.06 -25.86
C SER A 626 -40.22 -1.47 -25.95
N GLY A 627 -40.98 -2.03 -25.00
CA GLY A 627 -41.29 -3.47 -24.95
C GLY A 627 -40.32 -4.35 -24.14
N LEU A 628 -39.37 -3.74 -23.42
CA LEU A 628 -38.44 -4.42 -22.49
C LEU A 628 -38.86 -4.34 -21.02
#